data_AF-A0A9D1BZD8-F1
#
_entry.id   AF-A0A9D1BZD8-F1
#
_cell.length_a   1.000
_cell.length_b   1.000
_cell.length_c   1.000
_cell.angle_alpha   90.00
_cell.angle_beta   90.00
_cell.angle_gamma   90.00
#
_symmetry.space_group_name_H-M   'P 1'
#
loop_
_entity.id
_entity.type
_entity.pdbx_description
1 polymer ?
#
loop_
_entity_poly.entity_id
_entity_poly.type
_entity_poly.pdbx_seq_one_letter_code
_entity_poly.pdbx_strand_id
1 'polypeptide(L)' 'DNWERPLKRWSEAFIKSGREGLHTSAEQLFEKVLIEVALKASGNHRQKAAVLLGWGRNTLTRKTQSLGMDD' A
#
# COMPACT_ATOMS: atom_id res chain seq x y z
N ASP A 1 -1.69 19.12 4.64
CA ASP A 1 -1.25 17.91 5.35
C ASP A 1 0.23 17.66 5.17
N ASN A 2 0.91 17.28 6.25
CA ASN A 2 2.33 16.90 6.22
C ASN A 2 2.45 15.44 6.68
N TRP A 3 2.11 14.52 5.78
CA TRP A 3 2.19 13.07 6.00
C TRP A 3 3.64 12.57 6.10
N GLU A 4 4.60 13.37 5.66
CA GLU A 4 6.04 13.08 5.77
C GLU A 4 6.49 13.05 7.24
N ARG A 5 5.90 13.88 8.11
CA ARG A 5 6.20 13.88 9.55
C ARG A 5 5.92 12.53 10.23
N PRO A 6 4.69 11.98 10.18
CA PRO A 6 4.41 10.67 10.76
C PRO A 6 5.21 9.55 10.06
N LEU A 7 5.43 9.63 8.74
CA LEU A 7 6.28 8.65 8.05
C LEU A 7 7.72 8.67 8.60
N LYS A 8 8.33 9.86 8.75
CA LYS A 8 9.67 10.01 9.32
C LYS A 8 9.76 9.39 10.71
N ARG A 9 8.79 9.71 11.59
CA ARG A 9 8.73 9.15 12.95
C ARG A 9 8.62 7.63 12.94
N TRP A 10 7.81 7.07 12.06
CA TRP A 10 7.68 5.62 11.91
C TRP A 10 8.99 4.99 11.42
N SER A 11 9.66 5.59 10.45
CA SER A 11 10.94 5.10 9.91
C SER A 11 12.04 5.09 10.98
N GLU A 12 12.14 6.15 11.78
CA GLU A 12 13.08 6.24 12.90
C GLU A 12 12.81 5.16 13.95
N ALA A 13 11.54 4.95 14.31
CA ALA A 13 11.14 3.88 15.23
C ALA A 13 11.41 2.48 14.66
N PHE A 14 11.22 2.27 13.36
CA PHE A 14 11.51 1.03 12.67
C PHE A 14 13.00 0.68 12.77
N ILE A 15 13.89 1.63 12.46
CA ILE A 15 15.34 1.43 12.59
C ILE A 15 15.72 1.19 14.05
N LYS A 16 15.19 1.99 14.98
CA LYS A 16 15.49 1.84 16.42
C LYS A 16 15.06 0.46 16.98
N SER A 17 14.04 -0.16 16.39
CA SER A 17 13.61 -1.51 16.78
C SER A 17 14.52 -2.64 16.30
N GLY A 18 15.61 -2.34 15.58
CA GLY A 18 16.52 -3.33 15.03
C GLY A 18 15.95 -4.13 13.86
N ARG A 19 14.81 -3.71 13.31
CA ARG A 19 14.20 -4.33 12.12
C ARG A 19 14.94 -3.90 10.86
N GLU A 20 15.09 -4.84 9.94
CA GLU A 20 15.65 -4.60 8.61
C GLU A 20 14.54 -4.51 7.56
N GLY A 21 14.87 -4.08 6.33
CA GLY A 21 13.89 -3.99 5.25
C GLY A 21 12.89 -2.83 5.40
N LEU A 22 13.37 -1.66 5.83
CA LEU A 22 12.55 -0.45 5.98
C LEU A 22 11.79 -0.11 4.69
N HIS A 23 12.49 -0.12 3.54
CA HIS A 23 11.88 0.23 2.26
C HIS A 23 10.77 -0.76 1.88
N THR A 24 11.04 -2.07 1.92
CA THR A 24 10.05 -3.10 1.61
C THR A 24 8.83 -3.01 2.52
N SER A 25 9.03 -2.78 3.82
CA SER A 25 7.93 -2.62 4.78
C SER A 25 7.10 -1.36 4.50
N ALA A 26 7.77 -0.25 4.19
CA ALA A 26 7.11 1.01 3.86
C ALA A 26 6.32 0.90 2.55
N GLU A 27 6.90 0.28 1.53
CA GLU A 27 6.28 0.05 0.23
C GLU A 27 5.01 -0.80 0.38
N GLN A 28 5.08 -1.91 1.12
CA GLN A 28 3.90 -2.75 1.38
C GLN A 28 2.79 -2.00 2.11
N LEU A 29 3.12 -1.21 3.14
CA LEU A 29 2.14 -0.40 3.86
C LEU A 29 1.50 0.66 2.95
N PHE A 30 2.33 1.33 2.15
CA PHE A 30 1.88 2.32 1.19
C PHE A 30 0.94 1.72 0.14
N GLU A 31 1.33 0.60 -0.46
CA GLU A 31 0.51 -0.10 -1.45
C GLU A 31 -0.82 -0.58 -0.87
N LYS A 32 -0.83 -1.14 0.34
CA LYS A 32 -2.07 -1.55 1.03
C LYS A 32 -3.05 -0.39 1.16
N VAL A 33 -2.59 0.74 1.69
CA VAL A 33 -3.43 1.93 1.88
C VAL A 33 -3.99 2.45 0.56
N LEU A 34 -3.15 2.53 -0.48
CA LEU A 34 -3.61 3.00 -1.80
C LEU A 34 -4.64 2.05 -2.42
N ILE A 35 -4.40 0.73 -2.34
CA ILE A 35 -5.31 -0.29 -2.85
C ILE A 35 -6.66 -0.21 -2.14
N GLU A 36 -6.67 -0.10 -0.81
CA GLU A 36 -7.91 0.03 -0.02
C GLU A 36 -8.73 1.24 -0.44
N VAL A 37 -8.07 2.40 -0.57
CA VAL A 37 -8.73 3.64 -0.99
C VAL A 37 -9.29 3.52 -2.41
N ALA A 38 -8.51 2.96 -3.34
CA ALA A 38 -8.95 2.78 -4.72
C ALA A 38 -10.10 1.75 -4.85
N LEU A 39 -10.06 0.66 -4.09
CA LEU A 39 -11.16 -0.31 -4.04
C LEU A 39 -12.42 0.35 -3.48
N LYS A 40 -12.32 1.06 -2.36
CA LYS A 40 -13.47 1.79 -1.78
C LYS A 40 -14.05 2.82 -2.75
N ALA A 41 -13.21 3.65 -3.37
CA ALA A 41 -13.63 4.66 -4.34
C ALA A 41 -14.27 4.06 -5.60
N SER A 42 -13.86 2.84 -5.96
CA SER A 42 -14.43 2.11 -7.11
C SER A 42 -15.64 1.24 -6.76
N GLY A 43 -16.08 1.20 -5.51
CA GLY A 43 -17.14 0.30 -5.05
C GLY A 43 -16.72 -1.17 -5.17
N ASN A 44 -15.48 -1.50 -4.83
CA ASN A 44 -14.84 -2.81 -4.93
C ASN A 44 -14.71 -3.37 -6.35
N HIS A 45 -14.91 -2.55 -7.39
CA HIS A 45 -14.69 -2.97 -8.77
C HIS A 45 -13.19 -2.92 -9.11
N ARG A 46 -12.52 -4.08 -9.06
CA ARG A 46 -11.07 -4.20 -9.31
C ARG A 46 -10.58 -3.50 -10.59
N GLN A 47 -11.34 -3.59 -11.69
CA GLN A 47 -10.96 -2.92 -12.94
C GLN A 47 -10.89 -1.40 -12.78
N LYS A 48 -11.87 -0.80 -12.10
CA LYS A 48 -11.94 0.64 -11.84
C LYS A 48 -10.87 1.06 -10.82
N ALA A 49 -10.65 0.27 -9.77
CA ALA A 49 -9.57 0.50 -8.81
C ALA A 49 -8.20 0.50 -9.49
N ALA A 50 -7.96 -0.45 -10.41
CA ALA A 50 -6.70 -0.52 -11.15
C ALA A 50 -6.46 0.74 -11.99
N VAL A 51 -7.51 1.27 -12.65
CA VAL A 51 -7.43 2.55 -13.37
C VAL A 51 -7.09 3.71 -12.43
N LEU A 52 -7.71 3.79 -11.26
CA LEU A 52 -7.41 4.83 -10.25
C LEU A 52 -5.95 4.78 -9.76
N LEU A 53 -5.38 3.58 -9.65
CA LEU A 53 -4.00 3.35 -9.24
C LEU A 53 -2.99 3.53 -10.39
N GLY A 54 -3.45 3.66 -11.64
CA GLY A 54 -2.57 3.64 -12.81
C GLY A 54 -1.96 2.26 -13.08
N TRP A 55 -2.57 1.20 -12.57
CA TRP A 55 -2.10 -0.18 -12.72
C TRP A 55 -2.95 -0.95 -13.73
N GLY A 56 -2.34 -1.96 -14.36
CA GLY A 56 -3.12 -2.99 -15.04
C GLY A 56 -3.90 -3.84 -14.03
N ARG A 57 -5.06 -4.38 -14.43
CA ARG A 57 -5.89 -5.27 -13.60
C ARG A 57 -5.08 -6.44 -13.02
N ASN A 58 -4.24 -7.07 -13.84
CA ASN A 58 -3.41 -8.20 -13.42
C ASN A 58 -2.35 -7.80 -12.37
N THR A 59 -1.80 -6.59 -12.49
CA THR A 59 -0.88 -6.03 -11.50
C THR A 59 -1.59 -5.84 -10.17
N LEU A 60 -2.80 -5.27 -10.18
CA LEU A 60 -3.61 -5.11 -8.98
C LEU A 60 -3.91 -6.47 -8.33
N THR A 61 -4.33 -7.48 -9.10
CA THR A 61 -4.57 -8.83 -8.59
C THR A 61 -3.32 -9.44 -7.95
N ARG A 62 -2.16 -9.35 -8.61
CA ARG A 62 -0.91 -9.87 -8.03
C ARG A 62 -0.54 -9.14 -6.74
N LYS A 63 -0.73 -7.82 -6.70
CA LYS A 63 -0.45 -7.00 -5.52
C LYS A 63 -1.37 -7.36 -4.36
N THR A 64 -2.68 -7.46 -4.58
CA THR A 64 -3.65 -7.86 -3.54
C THR A 64 -3.34 -9.24 -2.96
N GLN A 65 -3.00 -10.22 -3.82
CA GLN A 65 -2.56 -11.55 -3.38
C GLN A 65 -1.26 -11.49 -2.57
N SER A 66 -0.23 -10.80 -3.07
CA SER A 66 1.07 -10.71 -2.39
C SER A 66 1.01 -9.98 -1.04
N LEU A 67 0.02 -9.10 -0.86
CA LEU A 67 -0.19 -8.29 0.34
C LEU A 67 -1.18 -8.94 1.32
N GLY A 68 -1.79 -10.08 0.96
CA GLY A 68 -2.80 -10.76 1.77
C GLY A 68 -4.10 -9.97 1.92
N MET A 69 -4.57 -9.36 0.82
CA MET A 69 -5.78 -8.52 0.79
C MET A 69 -6.95 -9.17 0.02
N ASP A 70 -6.72 -10.33 -0.60
CA ASP A 70 -7.77 -11.12 -1.25
C ASP A 70 -8.29 -12.17 -0.26
N ASP A 71 -9.34 -11.82 0.47
CA ASP A 71 -10.27 -12.75 1.15
C ASP A 71 -11.66 -12.65 0.49
#